data_AF-A0A7R9LMS8-F1
#
_entry.id   AF-A0A7R9LMS8-F1
#
_cell.length_a   1.000
_cell.length_b   1.000
_cell.length_c   1.000
_cell.angle_alpha   90.00
_cell.angle_beta   90.00
_cell.angle_gamma   90.00
#
_symmetry.space_group_name_H-M   'P 1'
#
loop_
_entity.id
_entity.type
_entity.pdbx_description
1 polymer ?
#
loop_
_entity_poly.entity_id
_entity_poly.type
_entity_poly.pdbx_seq_one_letter_code
_entity_poly.pdbx_strand_id
1 'polypeptide(L)'
;MDTPTTTPAPPILPIQYLIAMGIVMQRQQQHDNYANKTPLPPKSTYDYVVVGAGSAGAIVACRLAQQGKDVLLLEAGGSQSAYNNDHPVPQRVGRGSPVFMGILKGKVLGGTSTVNWMMYNRGNQKDYDNFVTQYGATGWGYYDVMPLFKLTENNTDPTVSITVGQILLSRYPVAVDALNPLLIVD
;
A
#
# COMPACT_ATOMS: atom_id res chain seq x y z
N MET A 1 -13.50 -26.08 -52.26
CA MET A 1 -12.57 -25.28 -51.44
C MET A 1 -13.35 -24.89 -50.20
N ASP A 2 -13.25 -25.70 -49.16
CA ASP A 2 -13.91 -25.43 -47.89
C ASP A 2 -13.06 -24.42 -47.11
N THR A 3 -13.64 -23.27 -46.80
CA THR A 3 -13.04 -22.29 -45.89
C THR A 3 -13.15 -22.84 -44.45
N PRO A 4 -12.08 -22.78 -43.64
CA PRO A 4 -12.16 -23.24 -42.27
C PRO A 4 -13.02 -22.26 -41.47
N THR A 5 -14.18 -22.72 -40.99
CA THR A 5 -14.97 -22.03 -39.97
C THR A 5 -14.14 -21.92 -38.69
N THR A 6 -13.64 -20.72 -38.42
CA THR A 6 -13.06 -20.38 -37.11
C THR A 6 -14.20 -20.21 -36.11
N THR A 7 -14.37 -21.18 -35.22
CA THR A 7 -15.25 -21.04 -34.07
C THR A 7 -14.77 -19.85 -33.22
N PRO A 8 -15.63 -18.86 -32.88
CA PRO A 8 -15.20 -17.75 -32.04
C PRO A 8 -14.81 -18.29 -30.64
N ALA A 9 -13.64 -17.88 -30.16
CA ALA A 9 -13.19 -18.22 -28.81
C ALA A 9 -14.24 -17.77 -27.77
N PRO A 10 -14.55 -18.58 -26.75
CA PRO A 10 -15.52 -18.19 -25.73
C PRO A 10 -15.09 -16.90 -25.03
N PRO A 11 -16.03 -16.04 -24.58
CA PRO A 11 -15.68 -14.78 -23.94
C PRO A 11 -14.90 -15.07 -22.65
N ILE A 12 -13.62 -14.73 -22.63
CA ILE A 12 -12.69 -14.98 -21.51
C ILE A 12 -12.99 -14.05 -20.32
N LEU A 13 -13.69 -12.93 -20.57
CA LEU A 13 -13.94 -11.85 -19.63
C LEU A 13 -14.78 -12.21 -18.38
N PRO A 14 -15.88 -13.00 -18.47
CA PRO A 14 -16.70 -13.32 -17.30
C PRO A 14 -15.97 -14.21 -16.29
N ILE A 15 -15.18 -15.17 -16.79
CA ILE A 15 -14.40 -16.07 -15.93
C ILE A 15 -13.28 -15.29 -15.22
N GLN A 16 -12.59 -14.41 -15.94
CA GLN A 16 -11.59 -13.51 -15.34
C GLN A 16 -12.19 -12.60 -14.27
N TYR A 17 -13.42 -12.10 -14.48
CA TYR A 17 -14.14 -11.31 -13.48
C TYR A 17 -14.50 -12.12 -12.23
N LEU A 18 -14.98 -13.35 -12.40
CA LEU A 18 -15.32 -14.23 -11.27
C LEU A 18 -14.07 -14.64 -10.48
N ILE A 19 -12.95 -14.90 -11.15
CA ILE A 19 -11.66 -15.18 -10.51
C ILE A 19 -11.18 -13.95 -9.71
N ALA A 20 -11.21 -12.76 -10.34
CA ALA A 20 -10.84 -11.53 -9.66
C ALA A 20 -11.73 -11.25 -8.43
N MET A 21 -13.05 -11.45 -8.56
CA MET A 21 -13.98 -11.31 -7.43
C MET A 21 -13.74 -12.35 -6.35
N GLY A 22 -13.49 -13.61 -6.70
CA GLY A 22 -13.15 -14.66 -5.74
C GLY A 22 -11.89 -14.33 -4.94
N ILE A 23 -10.89 -13.74 -5.57
CA ILE A 23 -9.63 -13.36 -4.91
C ILE A 23 -9.78 -12.09 -4.07
N VAL A 24 -10.54 -11.10 -4.54
CA VAL A 24 -10.90 -9.94 -3.72
C VAL A 24 -11.67 -10.40 -2.48
N MET A 25 -12.62 -11.32 -2.62
CA MET A 25 -13.36 -11.89 -1.50
C MET A 25 -12.47 -12.71 -0.56
N GLN A 26 -11.53 -13.51 -1.08
CA GLN A 26 -10.58 -14.26 -0.26
C GLN A 26 -9.63 -13.35 0.53
N ARG A 27 -9.14 -12.27 -0.09
CA ARG A 27 -8.34 -11.24 0.61
C ARG A 27 -9.15 -10.52 1.66
N GLN A 28 -10.41 -10.20 1.37
CA GLN A 28 -11.30 -9.61 2.35
C GLN A 28 -11.50 -10.55 3.53
N GLN A 29 -11.74 -11.85 3.29
CA GLN A 29 -11.85 -12.85 4.35
C GLN A 29 -10.56 -12.98 5.17
N GLN A 30 -9.38 -13.01 4.53
CA GLN A 30 -8.10 -13.05 5.25
C GLN A 30 -7.89 -11.78 6.09
N HIS A 31 -8.15 -10.60 5.52
CA HIS A 31 -8.10 -9.33 6.23
C HIS A 31 -9.05 -9.33 7.43
N ASP A 32 -10.29 -9.78 7.24
CA ASP A 32 -11.30 -9.87 8.30
C ASP A 32 -10.86 -10.86 9.38
N ASN A 33 -10.22 -11.98 9.02
CA ASN A 33 -9.64 -12.91 9.99
C ASN A 33 -8.50 -12.28 10.82
N TYR A 34 -7.69 -11.39 10.24
CA TYR A 34 -6.69 -10.63 10.99
C TYR A 34 -7.33 -9.55 11.87
N ALA A 35 -8.33 -8.84 11.36
CA ALA A 35 -9.06 -7.79 12.08
C ALA A 35 -9.91 -8.34 13.23
N ASN A 36 -10.43 -9.56 13.10
CA ASN A 36 -11.28 -10.22 14.08
C ASN A 36 -10.50 -11.05 15.12
N LYS A 37 -9.16 -11.05 15.09
CA LYS A 37 -8.38 -11.60 16.20
C LYS A 37 -8.73 -10.83 17.47
N THR A 38 -9.01 -11.55 18.56
CA THR A 38 -9.20 -10.93 19.87
C THR A 38 -7.99 -10.02 20.14
N PRO A 39 -8.21 -8.71 20.37
CA PRO A 39 -7.10 -7.81 20.66
C PRO A 39 -6.31 -8.35 21.83
N LEU A 40 -4.99 -8.41 21.70
CA LEU A 40 -4.15 -8.69 22.86
C LEU A 40 -4.47 -7.65 23.94
N PRO A 41 -4.54 -8.05 25.22
CA PRO A 41 -4.76 -7.10 26.29
C PRO A 41 -3.69 -5.99 26.20
N PRO A 42 -4.07 -4.71 26.37
CA PRO A 42 -3.11 -3.62 26.30
C PRO A 42 -1.97 -3.87 27.28
N LYS A 43 -0.73 -3.77 26.79
CA LYS A 43 0.44 -3.79 27.67
C LYS A 43 0.58 -2.41 28.33
N SER A 44 1.12 -2.37 29.54
CA SER A 44 1.45 -1.10 30.20
C SER A 44 2.66 -0.40 29.58
N THR A 45 3.47 -1.13 28.80
CA THR A 45 4.73 -0.66 28.21
C THR A 45 4.93 -1.26 26.82
N TYR A 46 5.55 -0.49 25.93
CA TYR A 46 5.96 -0.88 24.59
C TYR A 46 7.37 -0.34 24.34
N ASP A 47 8.16 -1.01 23.49
CA ASP A 47 9.47 -0.50 23.05
C ASP A 47 9.30 0.75 22.20
N TYR A 48 8.27 0.77 21.36
CA TYR A 48 7.96 1.87 20.46
C TYR A 48 6.46 2.15 20.38
N VAL A 49 6.12 3.43 20.26
CA VAL A 49 4.77 3.89 19.91
C VAL A 49 4.85 4.59 18.55
N VAL A 50 4.15 4.06 17.56
CA VAL A 50 4.02 4.64 16.23
C VAL A 50 2.66 5.31 16.13
N VAL A 51 2.65 6.61 15.90
CA VAL A 51 1.42 7.42 15.80
C VAL A 51 1.09 7.69 14.33
N GLY A 52 -0.03 7.13 13.88
CA GLY A 52 -0.54 7.18 12.50
C GLY A 52 -0.24 5.90 11.73
N ALA A 53 -1.27 5.14 11.40
CA ALA A 53 -1.17 3.90 10.63
C ALA A 53 -1.37 4.12 9.11
N GLY A 54 -0.85 5.24 8.61
CA GLY A 54 -0.72 5.49 7.18
C GLY A 54 0.47 4.74 6.56
N SER A 55 0.76 5.00 5.29
CA SER A 55 1.79 4.28 4.51
C SER A 55 3.15 4.19 5.21
N ALA A 56 3.65 5.30 5.76
CA ALA A 56 4.95 5.30 6.45
C ALA A 56 4.90 4.61 7.82
N GLY A 57 3.87 4.91 8.64
CA GLY A 57 3.75 4.35 9.98
C GLY A 57 3.54 2.85 9.98
N ALA A 58 2.76 2.32 9.02
CA ALA A 58 2.59 0.89 8.83
C ALA A 58 3.92 0.18 8.53
N ILE A 59 4.76 0.76 7.65
CA ILE A 59 6.09 0.20 7.34
C ILE A 59 7.00 0.24 8.57
N VAL A 60 7.06 1.37 9.28
CA VAL A 60 7.89 1.49 10.49
C VAL A 60 7.46 0.47 11.55
N ALA A 61 6.17 0.38 11.85
CA ALA A 61 5.65 -0.57 12.84
C ALA A 61 5.93 -2.02 12.43
N CYS A 62 5.69 -2.37 11.16
CA CYS A 62 5.98 -3.70 10.62
C CYS A 62 7.47 -4.05 10.75
N ARG A 63 8.37 -3.16 10.36
CA ARG A 63 9.83 -3.42 10.42
C ARG A 63 10.35 -3.55 11.84
N LEU A 64 9.85 -2.75 12.77
CA LEU A 64 10.20 -2.87 14.18
C LEU A 64 9.67 -4.19 14.77
N ALA A 65 8.43 -4.56 14.45
CA ALA A 65 7.84 -5.84 14.89
C ALA A 65 8.60 -7.05 14.32
N GLN A 66 9.02 -7.01 13.05
CA GLN A 66 9.88 -8.04 12.43
C GLN A 66 11.24 -8.20 13.13
N GLN A 67 11.70 -7.18 13.85
CA GLN A 67 12.90 -7.25 14.70
C GLN A 67 12.60 -7.69 16.15
N GLY A 68 11.39 -8.20 16.40
CA GLY A 68 10.96 -8.68 17.71
C GLY A 68 10.65 -7.57 18.72
N LYS A 69 10.40 -6.33 18.27
CA LYS A 69 10.04 -5.22 19.14
C LYS A 69 8.56 -5.24 19.49
N ASP A 70 8.25 -4.87 20.73
CA ASP A 70 6.87 -4.61 21.15
C ASP A 70 6.45 -3.22 20.68
N VAL A 71 5.57 -3.15 19.67
CA VAL A 71 5.17 -1.89 19.03
C VAL A 71 3.67 -1.64 19.21
N LEU A 72 3.33 -0.46 19.70
CA LEU A 72 1.96 0.06 19.68
C LEU A 72 1.77 0.95 18.46
N LEU A 73 0.87 0.56 17.55
CA LEU A 73 0.48 1.37 16.40
C LEU A 73 -0.88 2.03 16.69
N LEU A 74 -0.92 3.36 16.70
CA LEU A 74 -2.12 4.15 16.95
C LEU A 74 -2.64 4.78 15.66
N GLU A 75 -3.94 4.65 15.40
CA GLU A 75 -4.62 5.30 14.27
C GLU A 75 -5.83 6.07 14.77
N ALA A 76 -6.04 7.29 14.26
CA ALA A 76 -7.15 8.14 14.66
C ALA A 76 -8.45 7.81 13.90
N GLY A 77 -8.32 7.14 12.74
CA GLY A 77 -9.44 6.63 11.94
C GLY A 77 -9.96 5.27 12.37
N GLY A 78 -11.00 4.82 11.67
CA GLY A 78 -11.57 3.48 11.83
C GLY A 78 -10.78 2.39 11.11
N SER A 79 -11.30 1.16 11.18
CA SER A 79 -10.83 0.04 10.36
C SER A 79 -11.06 0.30 8.87
N GLN A 80 -10.36 -0.41 7.99
CA GLN A 80 -10.50 -0.24 6.54
C GLN A 80 -11.95 -0.41 6.04
N SER A 81 -12.75 -1.23 6.72
CA SER A 81 -14.18 -1.45 6.43
C SER A 81 -15.08 -0.27 6.83
N ALA A 82 -14.59 0.69 7.62
CA ALA A 82 -15.31 1.89 8.03
C ALA A 82 -15.29 3.01 6.95
N TYR A 83 -14.66 2.77 5.80
CA TYR A 83 -14.60 3.72 4.68
C TYR A 83 -15.99 4.19 4.18
N ASN A 84 -17.06 3.47 4.53
CA ASN A 84 -18.41 3.82 4.14
C ASN A 84 -18.98 5.08 4.82
N ASN A 85 -18.35 5.64 5.87
CA ASN A 85 -18.94 6.76 6.63
C ASN A 85 -18.01 7.96 6.91
N ASP A 86 -16.70 7.87 6.67
CA ASP A 86 -15.77 8.99 6.89
C ASP A 86 -15.29 9.54 5.54
N HIS A 87 -15.92 10.63 5.11
CA HIS A 87 -15.46 11.46 4.02
C HIS A 87 -13.97 11.81 4.17
N PRO A 88 -13.22 12.02 3.08
CA PRO A 88 -11.86 12.56 3.16
C PRO A 88 -11.87 13.79 4.07
N VAL A 89 -11.06 13.76 5.13
CA VAL A 89 -11.11 14.78 6.17
C VAL A 89 -10.61 16.10 5.57
N PRO A 90 -11.46 17.12 5.40
CA PRO A 90 -11.04 18.38 4.78
C PRO A 90 -10.11 19.08 5.75
N GLN A 91 -8.83 19.23 5.38
CA GLN A 91 -7.90 20.01 6.17
C GLN A 91 -7.84 21.45 5.67
N ARG A 92 -7.96 22.41 6.59
CA ARG A 92 -7.82 23.83 6.28
C ARG A 92 -6.35 24.16 6.03
N VAL A 93 -6.04 24.65 4.84
CA VAL A 93 -4.70 25.13 4.49
C VAL A 93 -4.51 26.54 5.04
N GLY A 94 -3.60 26.68 6.01
CA GLY A 94 -3.13 27.97 6.50
C GLY A 94 -4.16 28.75 7.35
N ARG A 95 -3.72 29.32 8.47
CA ARG A 95 -4.48 30.39 9.12
C ARG A 95 -4.45 31.62 8.20
N GLY A 96 -5.49 31.84 7.38
CA GLY A 96 -5.71 33.13 6.71
C GLY A 96 -6.02 33.11 5.20
N SER A 97 -5.99 31.97 4.51
CA SER A 97 -6.39 31.94 3.09
C SER A 97 -7.92 32.02 2.92
N PRO A 98 -8.44 32.90 2.04
CA PRO A 98 -9.87 33.02 1.75
C PRO A 98 -10.41 31.90 0.85
N VAL A 99 -9.53 31.08 0.28
CA VAL A 99 -9.89 29.93 -0.57
C VAL A 99 -9.94 28.67 0.29
N PHE A 100 -11.13 28.08 0.41
CA PHE A 100 -11.30 26.75 0.99
C PHE A 100 -10.88 25.69 -0.04
N MET A 101 -9.59 25.34 -0.04
CA MET A 101 -9.11 24.16 -0.74
C MET A 101 -9.12 22.98 0.24
N GLY A 102 -10.11 22.10 0.12
CA GLY A 102 -10.15 20.87 0.91
C GLY A 102 -9.03 19.93 0.47
N ILE A 103 -7.97 19.80 1.27
CA ILE A 103 -6.98 18.74 1.06
C ILE A 103 -7.59 17.42 1.56
N LEU A 104 -7.71 16.44 0.67
CA LEU A 104 -8.17 15.11 1.01
C LEU A 104 -7.02 14.31 1.65
N LYS A 105 -7.27 13.73 2.82
CA LYS A 105 -6.35 12.80 3.49
C LYS A 105 -7.15 11.61 4.01
N GLY A 106 -6.57 10.42 3.92
CA GLY A 106 -7.16 9.22 4.53
C GLY A 106 -7.06 9.29 6.06
N LYS A 107 -8.19 9.12 6.74
CA LYS A 107 -8.30 8.96 8.19
C LYS A 107 -8.91 7.57 8.47
N VAL A 108 -8.10 6.56 8.21
CA VAL A 108 -8.46 5.13 8.26
C VAL A 108 -7.15 4.35 8.34
N LEU A 109 -7.19 3.11 8.83
CA LEU A 109 -6.04 2.20 8.70
C LEU A 109 -5.56 2.13 7.23
N GLY A 110 -4.25 2.30 7.00
CA GLY A 110 -3.64 2.46 5.67
C GLY A 110 -3.55 3.91 5.20
N GLY A 111 -4.26 4.84 5.84
CA GLY A 111 -4.23 6.28 5.55
C GLY A 111 -4.59 6.60 4.10
N THR A 112 -3.87 7.52 3.48
CA THR A 112 -4.12 7.92 2.09
C THR A 112 -3.87 6.78 1.09
N SER A 113 -3.09 5.74 1.43
CA SER A 113 -2.92 4.58 0.55
C SER A 113 -4.23 3.82 0.29
N THR A 114 -5.21 3.95 1.17
CA THR A 114 -6.53 3.32 1.04
C THR A 114 -7.46 4.10 0.09
N VAL A 115 -7.16 5.37 -0.19
CA VAL A 115 -8.05 6.31 -0.91
C VAL A 115 -7.36 7.06 -2.05
N ASN A 116 -6.13 6.69 -2.38
CA ASN A 116 -5.36 7.34 -3.43
C ASN A 116 -5.77 6.85 -4.83
N TRP A 117 -5.20 7.47 -5.84
CA TRP A 117 -5.43 7.12 -7.25
C TRP A 117 -4.65 5.89 -7.72
N MET A 118 -4.00 5.15 -6.80
CA MET A 118 -3.14 3.99 -7.07
C MET A 118 -2.01 4.26 -8.08
N MET A 119 -1.69 5.54 -8.32
CA MET A 119 -0.58 5.92 -9.19
C MET A 119 0.74 5.69 -8.47
N TYR A 120 1.65 4.98 -9.13
CA TYR A 120 2.99 4.74 -8.64
C TYR A 120 4.00 5.61 -9.41
N ASN A 121 4.81 6.37 -8.67
CA ASN A 121 5.93 7.15 -9.20
C ASN A 121 7.09 7.12 -8.20
N ARG A 122 8.33 7.05 -8.69
CA ARG A 122 9.52 7.35 -7.89
C ARG A 122 9.85 8.84 -7.99
N GLY A 123 10.40 9.42 -6.92
CA GLY A 123 10.90 10.79 -6.93
C GLY A 123 12.11 10.96 -7.85
N ASN A 124 12.40 12.19 -8.28
CA ASN A 124 13.56 12.48 -9.11
C ASN A 124 14.84 12.38 -8.26
N GLN A 125 15.92 11.84 -8.83
CA GLN A 125 17.22 11.77 -8.16
C GLN A 125 17.64 13.11 -7.53
N LYS A 126 17.44 14.21 -8.25
CA LYS A 126 17.84 15.55 -7.79
C LYS A 126 17.14 15.95 -6.49
N ASP A 127 15.92 15.48 -6.25
CA ASP A 127 15.18 15.80 -5.03
C ASP A 127 15.88 15.21 -3.79
N TYR A 128 16.33 13.96 -3.89
CA TYR A 128 17.07 13.27 -2.82
C TYR A 128 18.48 13.81 -2.65
N ASP A 129 19.18 14.07 -3.76
CA ASP A 129 20.53 14.64 -3.70
C ASP A 129 20.50 16.07 -3.10
N ASN A 130 19.42 16.82 -3.33
CA ASN A 130 19.18 18.11 -2.67
C ASN A 130 18.97 17.96 -1.15
N PHE A 131 18.34 16.87 -0.67
CA PHE A 131 18.22 16.61 0.77
C PHE A 131 19.59 16.51 1.44
N VAL A 132 20.53 15.83 0.80
CA VAL A 132 21.90 15.71 1.31
C VAL A 132 22.64 17.04 1.20
N THR A 133 22.64 17.64 0.00
CA THR A 133 23.50 18.78 -0.31
C THR A 133 23.04 20.09 0.31
N GLN A 134 21.73 20.32 0.39
CA GLN A 134 21.18 21.58 0.92
C GLN A 134 20.84 21.51 2.41
N TYR A 135 20.43 20.34 2.90
CA TYR A 135 19.90 20.17 4.25
C TYR A 135 20.75 19.26 5.14
N GLY A 136 21.86 18.72 4.62
CA GLY A 136 22.77 17.86 5.40
C GLY A 136 22.15 16.52 5.80
N ALA A 137 21.11 16.06 5.11
CA ALA A 137 20.41 14.80 5.40
C ALA A 137 21.22 13.59 4.91
N THR A 138 22.39 13.35 5.53
CA THR A 138 23.27 12.22 5.19
C THR A 138 22.51 10.89 5.22
N GLY A 139 22.71 10.05 4.19
CA GLY A 139 22.00 8.78 4.03
C GLY A 139 20.63 8.89 3.35
N TRP A 140 20.23 10.08 2.91
CA TRP A 140 19.01 10.31 2.12
C TRP A 140 19.31 10.62 0.65
N GLY A 141 20.54 10.41 0.18
CA GLY A 141 20.89 10.56 -1.23
C GLY A 141 20.16 9.53 -2.07
N TYR A 142 19.98 9.79 -3.37
CA TYR A 142 19.14 8.92 -4.21
C TYR A 142 19.62 7.45 -4.19
N TYR A 143 20.93 7.25 -4.23
CA TYR A 143 21.53 5.92 -4.18
C TYR A 143 21.48 5.27 -2.80
N ASP A 144 21.38 6.04 -1.73
CA ASP A 144 21.22 5.52 -0.36
C ASP A 144 19.82 4.93 -0.17
N VAL A 145 18.78 5.59 -0.71
CA VAL A 145 17.39 5.18 -0.55
C VAL A 145 16.90 4.20 -1.62
N MET A 146 17.58 4.13 -2.77
CA MET A 146 17.20 3.24 -3.88
C MET A 146 17.05 1.75 -3.48
N PRO A 147 17.94 1.17 -2.66
CA PRO A 147 17.74 -0.20 -2.18
C PRO A 147 16.46 -0.38 -1.37
N LEU A 148 16.04 0.64 -0.60
CA LEU A 148 14.81 0.62 0.19
C LEU A 148 13.57 0.65 -0.70
N PHE A 149 13.58 1.44 -1.78
CA PHE A 149 12.50 1.42 -2.78
C PHE A 149 12.35 0.01 -3.38
N LYS A 150 13.44 -0.55 -3.90
CA LYS A 150 13.44 -1.90 -4.47
C LYS A 150 13.00 -2.99 -3.48
N LEU A 151 13.31 -2.84 -2.19
CA LEU A 151 12.90 -3.77 -1.14
C LEU A 151 11.38 -3.75 -0.91
N THR A 152 10.73 -2.61 -1.09
CA THR A 152 9.28 -2.47 -0.86
C THR A 152 8.43 -2.86 -2.07
N GLU A 153 8.95 -2.66 -3.27
CA GLU A 153 8.23 -2.85 -4.52
C GLU A 153 8.22 -4.31 -4.96
N ASN A 154 7.10 -4.79 -5.46
CA ASN A 154 6.96 -6.04 -6.20
C ASN A 154 6.52 -5.72 -7.62
N ASN A 155 7.48 -5.33 -8.45
CA ASN A 155 7.25 -5.02 -9.85
C ASN A 155 7.53 -6.29 -10.68
N THR A 156 6.53 -6.72 -11.44
CA THR A 156 6.60 -7.91 -12.29
C THR A 156 6.90 -7.58 -13.75
N ASP A 157 7.08 -6.30 -14.11
CA ASP A 157 7.35 -5.88 -15.49
C ASP A 157 8.86 -5.95 -15.80
N PRO A 158 9.31 -6.92 -16.62
CA PRO A 158 10.72 -7.09 -16.96
C PRO A 158 11.29 -5.91 -17.77
N THR A 159 10.44 -5.07 -18.37
CA THR A 159 10.86 -3.91 -19.17
C THR A 159 11.20 -2.69 -18.33
N VAL A 160 10.81 -2.69 -17.04
CA VAL A 160 11.05 -1.56 -16.12
C VAL A 160 12.02 -1.96 -15.01
N SER A 161 11.66 -2.98 -14.23
CA SER A 161 12.46 -3.50 -13.11
C SER A 161 11.71 -4.70 -12.52
N ILE A 162 12.42 -5.78 -12.19
CA ILE A 162 11.85 -6.89 -11.42
C ILE A 162 12.23 -6.73 -9.94
N THR A 163 11.25 -6.72 -9.05
CA THR A 163 11.46 -6.63 -7.59
C THR A 163 10.45 -7.53 -6.85
N VAL A 164 10.72 -7.90 -5.59
CA VAL A 164 9.96 -8.94 -4.85
C VAL A 164 9.47 -8.50 -3.47
N GLY A 165 9.19 -7.20 -3.32
CA GLY A 165 8.70 -6.60 -2.09
C GLY A 165 7.24 -6.93 -1.75
N GLN A 166 6.67 -6.17 -0.81
CA GLN A 166 5.29 -6.40 -0.34
C GLN A 166 4.24 -5.63 -1.17
N ILE A 167 4.63 -4.56 -1.87
CA ILE A 167 3.71 -3.70 -2.60
C ILE A 167 3.72 -4.07 -4.08
N LEU A 168 2.69 -4.77 -4.55
CA LEU A 168 2.54 -5.12 -5.96
C LEU A 168 2.41 -3.89 -6.84
N LEU A 169 3.26 -3.81 -7.85
CA LEU A 169 3.21 -2.81 -8.90
C LEU A 169 3.00 -3.49 -10.24
N SER A 170 2.04 -2.98 -11.02
CA SER A 170 1.84 -3.46 -12.39
C SER A 170 1.34 -2.36 -13.30
N ARG A 171 1.84 -2.38 -14.54
CA ARG A 171 1.40 -1.50 -15.64
C ARG A 171 -0.02 -1.81 -16.11
N TYR A 172 -0.42 -3.08 -16.05
CA TYR A 172 -1.76 -3.55 -16.42
C TYR A 172 -2.45 -4.17 -15.21
N PRO A 173 -3.79 -4.22 -15.15
CA PRO A 173 -4.47 -5.05 -14.17
C PRO A 173 -3.93 -6.48 -14.26
N VAL A 174 -3.25 -6.96 -13.20
CA VAL A 174 -2.68 -8.31 -13.20
C VAL A 174 -3.85 -9.28 -13.08
N ALA A 175 -3.96 -10.24 -14.01
CA ALA A 175 -4.78 -11.42 -13.80
C ALA A 175 -4.19 -12.14 -12.57
N VAL A 176 -4.99 -12.23 -11.52
CA VAL A 176 -4.54 -12.39 -10.13
C VAL A 176 -3.93 -13.77 -9.84
N ASP A 177 -3.93 -14.67 -10.83
CA ASP A 177 -3.37 -16.03 -10.79
C ASP A 177 -1.83 -16.06 -10.69
N ALA A 178 -1.14 -14.93 -10.94
CA ALA A 178 0.32 -14.82 -10.82
C ALA A 178 0.81 -14.44 -9.41
N LEU A 179 -0.09 -14.19 -8.44
CA LEU A 179 0.28 -13.79 -7.09
C LEU A 179 0.32 -15.00 -6.17
N ASN A 180 1.52 -15.53 -5.95
CA ASN A 180 1.77 -16.58 -4.99
C ASN A 180 1.38 -16.09 -3.57
N PRO A 181 0.35 -16.66 -2.91
CA PRO A 181 -0.12 -16.20 -1.60
C PRO A 181 0.82 -16.59 -0.43
N LEU A 182 1.99 -17.16 -0.71
CA LEU A 182 2.86 -17.85 0.24
C LEU A 182 4.04 -17.01 0.81
N LEU A 183 4.09 -15.69 0.59
CA LEU A 183 5.22 -14.86 1.05
C LEU A 183 4.98 -14.07 2.35
N ILE A 184 3.95 -14.42 3.13
CA ILE A 184 3.88 -14.05 4.55
C ILE A 184 4.33 -15.27 5.33
N VAL A 185 5.64 -15.35 5.56
CA VAL A 185 6.30 -16.37 6.37
C VAL A 185 5.93 -16.13 7.85
N ASP A 186 5.79 -17.24 8.58
CA ASP A 186 5.55 -17.37 10.02
C ASP A 186 6.36 -16.41 10.91
#